data_AF-A0A6F7W2K2-F1
#
_entry.id   AF-A0A6F7W2K2-F1
#
_cell.length_a   1.000
_cell.length_b   1.000
_cell.length_c   1.000
_cell.angle_alpha   90.00
_cell.angle_beta   90.00
_cell.angle_gamma   90.00
#
_symmetry.space_group_name_H-M   'P 1'
#
loop_
_entity.id
_entity.type
_entity.pdbx_description
1 polymer ?
#
loop_
_entity_poly.entity_id
_entity_poly.type
_entity_poly.pdbx_seq_one_letter_code
_entity_poly.pdbx_strand_id
1 'polypeptide(L)'
;AAGDGPPPAAEVRVFPPVPLDGWPKELAKLQVSGTDLDDPEPPPAPDLTGPVLWLSPQVEMSAGKAMAQAGHGAQLAWWELDDAARTAWRAAGFPLAVRTASAERWDELTTSGLPVVRDAGFTEIAPGSCTVVADHPALRRP
;
A
#
# COMPACT_ATOMS: atom_id res chain seq x y z
N ALA A 1 -32.51 7.55 14.48
CA ALA A 1 -31.80 7.04 15.66
C ALA A 1 -30.57 6.31 15.16
N ALA A 2 -29.38 6.81 15.47
CA ALA A 2 -28.12 6.19 15.11
C ALA A 2 -27.91 4.94 15.99
N GLY A 3 -27.53 3.82 15.37
CA GLY A 3 -27.26 2.56 16.05
C GLY A 3 -25.94 2.65 16.81
N ASP A 4 -26.04 2.84 18.13
CA ASP A 4 -24.91 2.99 19.06
C ASP A 4 -24.42 1.63 19.60
N GLY A 5 -24.39 0.61 18.72
CA GLY A 5 -23.91 -0.73 19.05
C GLY A 5 -22.43 -0.89 18.76
N PRO A 6 -21.68 -1.74 19.50
CA PRO A 6 -20.32 -2.09 19.12
C PRO A 6 -20.33 -2.62 17.67
N PRO A 7 -19.30 -2.27 16.86
CA PRO A 7 -19.23 -2.76 15.49
C PRO A 7 -19.31 -4.30 15.51
N PRO A 8 -19.97 -4.91 14.51
CA PRO A 8 -20.09 -6.37 14.45
C PRO A 8 -18.71 -7.00 14.56
N ALA A 9 -18.58 -8.03 15.40
CA ALA A 9 -17.33 -8.75 15.57
C ALA A 9 -16.93 -9.38 14.23
N ALA A 10 -15.69 -9.14 13.78
CA ALA A 10 -15.12 -9.85 12.64
C ALA A 10 -14.54 -11.18 13.10
N GLU A 11 -14.89 -12.27 12.43
CA GLU A 11 -14.29 -13.58 12.66
C GLU A 11 -13.15 -13.83 11.67
N VAL A 12 -11.99 -14.23 12.17
CA VAL A 12 -10.83 -14.59 11.34
C VAL A 12 -10.51 -16.06 11.56
N ARG A 13 -10.32 -16.82 10.48
CA ARG A 13 -9.84 -18.21 10.52
C ARG A 13 -8.51 -18.29 9.78
N VAL A 14 -7.51 -18.88 10.45
CA VAL A 14 -6.18 -19.11 9.89
C VAL A 14 -6.02 -20.59 9.61
N PHE A 15 -5.60 -20.92 8.39
CA PHE A 15 -5.29 -22.29 7.98
C PHE A 15 -3.77 -22.48 7.95
N PRO A 16 -3.26 -23.71 8.20
CA PRO A 16 -1.84 -23.98 8.05
C PRO A 16 -1.39 -23.68 6.60
N PRO A 17 -0.12 -23.28 6.38
CA PRO A 17 0.40 -23.08 5.04
C PRO A 17 0.22 -24.33 4.18
N VAL A 18 -0.28 -24.16 2.96
CA VAL A 18 -0.46 -25.22 1.97
C VAL A 18 0.29 -24.86 0.69
N PRO A 19 0.77 -25.86 -0.08
CA PRO A 19 1.31 -25.63 -1.42
C PRO A 19 0.29 -24.91 -2.33
N LEU A 20 0.78 -24.14 -3.31
CA LEU A 20 -0.08 -23.36 -4.23
C LEU A 20 -1.10 -24.24 -4.96
N ASP A 21 -0.73 -25.46 -5.33
CA ASP A 21 -1.56 -26.48 -5.97
C ASP A 21 -2.32 -27.38 -4.98
N GLY A 22 -2.10 -27.20 -3.68
CA GLY A 22 -2.70 -27.98 -2.59
C GLY A 22 -3.88 -27.31 -1.89
N TRP A 23 -4.34 -26.14 -2.36
CA TRP A 23 -5.43 -25.41 -1.71
C TRP A 23 -6.75 -26.18 -1.76
N PRO A 24 -7.46 -26.37 -0.62
CA PRO A 24 -8.80 -26.93 -0.62
C PRO A 24 -9.73 -26.10 -1.51
N LYS A 25 -10.51 -26.77 -2.37
CA LYS A 25 -11.36 -26.10 -3.37
C LYS A 25 -12.29 -25.04 -2.79
N GLU A 26 -12.85 -25.28 -1.60
CA GLU A 26 -13.74 -24.31 -0.95
C GLU A 26 -12.99 -23.05 -0.49
N LEU A 27 -11.72 -23.16 -0.12
CA LEU A 27 -10.90 -22.01 0.26
C LEU A 27 -10.35 -21.26 -0.96
N ALA A 28 -10.02 -21.99 -2.03
CA ALA A 28 -9.58 -21.37 -3.29
C ALA A 28 -10.64 -20.41 -3.86
N LYS A 29 -11.93 -20.75 -3.72
CA LYS A 29 -13.05 -19.87 -4.12
C LYS A 29 -13.18 -18.59 -3.30
N LEU A 30 -12.62 -18.57 -2.08
CA LEU A 30 -12.63 -17.39 -1.21
C LEU A 30 -11.49 -16.41 -1.53
N GLN A 31 -10.54 -16.79 -2.38
CA GLN A 31 -9.48 -15.89 -2.80
C GLN A 31 -10.06 -14.78 -3.68
N VAL A 32 -9.67 -13.53 -3.37
CA VAL A 32 -10.05 -12.37 -4.17
C VAL A 32 -9.38 -12.48 -5.54
N SER A 33 -10.19 -12.39 -6.60
CA SER A 33 -9.77 -12.43 -8.00
C SER A 33 -10.56 -11.42 -8.82
N GLY A 34 -10.10 -11.11 -10.04
CA GLY A 34 -10.82 -10.20 -10.95
C GLY A 34 -10.83 -8.74 -10.48
N THR A 35 -9.83 -8.34 -9.69
CA THR A 35 -9.68 -6.94 -9.23
C THR A 35 -9.06 -6.03 -10.28
N ASP A 36 -8.75 -6.54 -11.47
CA ASP A 36 -8.21 -5.73 -12.55
C ASP A 36 -9.27 -4.71 -12.96
N LEU A 37 -8.95 -3.45 -12.65
CA LEU A 37 -9.79 -2.31 -12.96
C LEU A 37 -9.13 -1.60 -14.14
N ASP A 38 -9.92 -1.37 -15.18
CA ASP A 38 -9.51 -0.42 -16.22
C ASP A 38 -9.43 0.96 -15.59
N ASP A 39 -8.27 1.62 -15.74
CA ASP A 39 -8.08 3.01 -15.34
C ASP A 39 -8.19 3.89 -16.60
N PRO A 40 -9.40 4.40 -16.92
CA PRO A 40 -9.66 5.01 -18.22
C PRO A 40 -8.90 6.31 -18.45
N GLU A 41 -8.49 7.00 -17.37
CA GLU A 41 -7.70 8.22 -17.41
C GLU A 41 -6.73 8.25 -16.21
N PRO A 42 -5.46 8.66 -16.41
CA PRO A 42 -4.53 8.81 -15.31
C PRO A 42 -5.07 9.77 -14.23
N PRO A 43 -4.85 9.49 -12.93
CA PRO A 43 -5.28 10.39 -11.89
C PRO A 43 -4.52 11.74 -11.97
N PRO A 44 -5.13 12.85 -11.51
CA PRO A 44 -4.48 14.17 -11.56
C PRO A 44 -3.18 14.18 -10.76
N ALA A 45 -2.29 15.12 -11.04
CA ALA A 45 -1.06 15.28 -10.27
C ALA A 45 -1.36 15.34 -8.75
N PRO A 46 -0.56 14.67 -7.90
CA PRO A 46 -0.81 14.67 -6.46
C PRO A 46 -0.49 16.04 -5.85
N ASP A 47 -1.23 16.41 -4.81
CA ASP A 47 -0.84 17.51 -3.95
C ASP A 47 0.37 17.09 -3.10
N LEU A 48 1.51 17.72 -3.36
CA LEU A 48 2.78 17.41 -2.69
C LEU A 48 2.88 18.04 -1.29
N THR A 49 1.86 18.79 -0.84
CA THR A 49 1.79 19.26 0.56
C THR A 49 1.32 18.16 1.52
N GLY A 50 0.69 17.11 0.99
CA GLY A 50 0.24 15.94 1.73
C GLY A 50 1.10 14.69 1.47
N PRO A 51 0.81 13.58 2.17
CA PRO A 51 1.51 12.31 1.94
C PRO A 51 1.21 11.73 0.56
N VAL A 52 2.26 11.26 -0.12
CA VAL A 52 2.14 10.55 -1.40
C VAL A 52 2.80 9.19 -1.31
N LEU A 53 2.10 8.15 -1.71
CA LEU A 53 2.65 6.81 -1.92
C LEU A 53 3.00 6.66 -3.39
N TRP A 54 4.30 6.60 -3.67
CA TRP A 54 4.80 6.45 -5.03
C TRP A 54 4.94 4.98 -5.37
N LEU A 55 4.22 4.52 -6.39
CA LEU A 55 4.38 3.18 -6.96
C LEU A 55 5.57 3.17 -7.93
N SER A 56 6.30 2.05 -7.94
CA SER A 56 7.39 1.80 -8.87
C SER A 56 6.92 1.82 -10.33
N PRO A 57 7.54 2.59 -11.23
CA PRO A 57 7.29 2.47 -12.66
C PRO A 57 7.97 1.25 -13.30
N GLN A 58 8.81 0.55 -12.54
CA GLN A 58 9.65 -0.54 -13.04
C GLN A 58 9.00 -1.92 -12.88
N VAL A 59 7.84 -1.99 -12.21
CA VAL A 59 7.20 -3.24 -11.85
C VAL A 59 5.70 -3.15 -12.10
N GLU A 60 5.20 -3.98 -13.02
CA GLU A 60 3.77 -4.15 -13.21
C GLU A 60 3.17 -4.93 -12.03
N MET A 61 2.01 -4.47 -11.57
CA MET A 61 1.27 -5.08 -10.47
C MET A 61 -0.19 -5.15 -10.84
N SER A 62 -0.85 -6.28 -10.57
CA SER A 62 -2.31 -6.31 -10.54
C SER A 62 -2.84 -5.26 -9.57
N ALA A 63 -4.06 -4.78 -9.80
CA ALA A 63 -4.65 -3.74 -8.94
C ALA A 63 -4.73 -4.19 -7.47
N GLY A 64 -5.05 -5.46 -7.23
CA GLY A 64 -5.04 -6.08 -5.89
C GLY A 64 -3.67 -5.98 -5.21
N LYS A 65 -2.60 -6.27 -5.95
CA LYS A 65 -1.23 -6.17 -5.43
C LYS A 65 -0.82 -4.72 -5.21
N ALA A 66 -1.13 -3.82 -6.13
CA ALA A 66 -0.86 -2.39 -5.97
C ALA A 66 -1.55 -1.81 -4.71
N MET A 67 -2.82 -2.17 -4.46
CA MET A 67 -3.54 -1.78 -3.24
C MET A 67 -2.86 -2.30 -1.96
N ALA A 68 -2.46 -3.57 -1.94
CA ALA A 68 -1.78 -4.16 -0.79
C ALA A 68 -0.43 -3.47 -0.51
N GLN A 69 0.36 -3.23 -1.55
CA GLN A 69 1.67 -2.57 -1.43
C GLN A 69 1.53 -1.11 -1.01
N ALA A 70 0.52 -0.38 -1.49
CA ALA A 70 0.19 0.96 -1.00
C ALA A 70 -0.18 0.93 0.50
N GLY A 71 -0.99 -0.04 0.93
CA GLY A 71 -1.29 -0.25 2.35
C GLY A 71 -0.04 -0.45 3.20
N HIS A 72 0.91 -1.27 2.74
CA HIS A 72 2.20 -1.44 3.40
C HIS A 72 3.01 -0.13 3.44
N GLY A 73 2.98 0.68 2.36
CA GLY A 73 3.64 1.98 2.32
C GLY A 73 3.10 2.94 3.38
N ALA A 74 1.77 3.04 3.50
CA ALA A 74 1.13 3.83 4.55
C ALA A 74 1.49 3.33 5.96
N GLN A 75 1.54 2.01 6.16
CA GLN A 75 1.91 1.40 7.44
C GLN A 75 3.36 1.70 7.83
N LEU A 76 4.31 1.60 6.90
CA LEU A 76 5.70 1.96 7.15
C LEU A 76 5.84 3.44 7.50
N ALA A 77 5.17 4.34 6.76
CA ALA A 77 5.15 5.75 7.10
C ALA A 77 4.60 5.97 8.51
N TRP A 78 3.47 5.35 8.85
CA TRP A 78 2.87 5.47 10.18
C TRP A 78 3.83 5.09 11.31
N TRP A 79 4.63 4.04 11.14
CA TRP A 79 5.60 3.61 12.16
C TRP A 79 6.80 4.53 12.30
N GLU A 80 7.21 5.22 11.24
CA GLU A 80 8.34 6.15 11.26
C GLU A 80 7.96 7.56 11.74
N LEU A 81 6.66 7.89 11.69
CA LEU A 81 6.15 9.18 12.17
C LEU A 81 6.23 9.30 13.69
N ASP A 82 6.55 10.52 14.16
CA ASP A 82 6.39 10.88 15.57
C ASP A 82 4.91 10.96 16.00
N ASP A 83 4.67 11.07 17.30
CA ASP A 83 3.32 11.09 17.86
C ASP A 83 2.50 12.31 17.40
N ALA A 84 3.15 13.45 17.18
CA ALA A 84 2.49 14.68 16.76
C ALA A 84 1.97 14.56 15.33
N ALA A 85 2.82 14.07 14.41
CA ALA A 85 2.47 13.85 13.02
C ALA A 85 1.42 12.73 12.87
N ARG A 86 1.53 11.62 13.63
CA ARG A 86 0.50 10.57 13.68
C ARG A 86 -0.86 11.11 14.13
N THR A 87 -0.86 11.94 15.16
CA THR A 87 -2.08 12.57 15.67
C THR A 87 -2.70 13.50 14.64
N ALA A 88 -1.90 14.36 14.00
CA ALA A 88 -2.36 15.29 12.98
C ALA A 88 -2.94 14.55 11.76
N TRP A 89 -2.24 13.53 11.26
CA TRP A 89 -2.69 12.77 10.09
C TRP A 89 -3.98 12.00 10.38
N ARG A 90 -4.08 11.38 11.56
CA ARG A 90 -5.32 10.72 12.02
C ARG A 90 -6.48 11.71 12.17
N ALA A 91 -6.25 12.87 12.77
CA ALA A 91 -7.29 13.89 12.96
C ALA A 91 -7.81 14.44 11.63
N ALA A 92 -6.96 14.48 10.60
CA ALA A 92 -7.34 14.84 9.24
C ALA A 92 -8.06 13.72 8.47
N GLY A 93 -8.18 12.51 9.03
CA GLY A 93 -8.82 11.36 8.38
C GLY A 93 -7.91 10.57 7.44
N PHE A 94 -6.59 10.60 7.66
CA PHE A 94 -5.57 9.91 6.85
C PHE A 94 -5.55 10.30 5.36
N PRO A 95 -5.60 11.59 4.98
CA PRO A 95 -5.50 11.98 3.58
C PRO A 95 -4.16 11.54 2.98
N LEU A 96 -4.18 10.93 1.81
CA LEU A 96 -2.99 10.57 1.03
C LEU A 96 -3.34 10.44 -0.45
N ALA A 97 -2.33 10.56 -1.31
CA ALA A 97 -2.43 10.20 -2.72
C ALA A 97 -1.58 8.95 -3.03
N VAL A 98 -1.99 8.17 -4.03
CA VAL A 98 -1.19 7.07 -4.60
C VAL A 98 -0.94 7.37 -6.07
N ARG A 99 0.31 7.34 -6.51
CA ARG A 99 0.70 7.67 -7.90
C ARG A 99 1.86 6.83 -8.37
N THR A 100 1.90 6.51 -9.65
CA THR A 100 3.11 5.95 -10.29
C THR A 100 4.13 7.06 -10.49
N ALA A 101 5.37 6.85 -10.05
CA ALA A 101 6.45 7.81 -10.26
C ALA A 101 6.94 7.81 -11.71
N SER A 102 7.56 8.90 -12.17
CA SER A 102 8.45 8.83 -13.34
C SER A 102 9.72 8.05 -12.98
N ALA A 103 10.46 7.57 -13.99
CA ALA A 103 11.71 6.86 -13.75
C ALA A 103 12.72 7.72 -12.97
N GLU A 104 12.83 9.01 -13.32
CA GLU A 104 13.75 9.95 -12.68
C GLU A 104 13.37 10.19 -11.22
N ARG A 105 12.08 10.44 -10.96
CA ARG A 105 11.60 10.64 -9.58
C ARG A 105 11.75 9.37 -8.74
N TRP A 106 11.59 8.20 -9.35
CA TRP A 106 11.75 6.93 -8.66
C TRP A 106 13.19 6.72 -8.15
N ASP A 107 14.17 7.03 -8.98
CA ASP A 107 15.60 6.93 -8.61
C ASP A 107 15.94 7.86 -7.43
N GLU A 108 15.41 9.09 -7.44
CA GLU A 108 15.54 10.03 -6.31
C GLU A 108 14.86 9.49 -5.04
N LEU A 109 13.61 9.01 -5.17
CA LEU A 109 12.82 8.54 -4.03
C LEU A 109 13.46 7.33 -3.36
N THR A 110 13.95 6.37 -4.13
CA THR A 110 14.55 5.13 -3.59
C THR A 110 15.88 5.38 -2.87
N THR A 111 16.53 6.52 -3.12
CA THR A 111 17.78 6.93 -2.46
C THR A 111 17.58 7.99 -1.37
N SER A 112 16.37 8.51 -1.21
CA SER A 112 16.04 9.62 -0.28
C SER A 112 16.10 9.27 1.21
N GLY A 113 16.15 7.98 1.56
CA GLY A 113 16.03 7.51 2.95
C GLY A 113 14.60 7.52 3.50
N LEU A 114 13.60 7.83 2.67
CA LEU A 114 12.19 7.63 3.00
C LEU A 114 11.84 6.12 3.14
N PRO A 115 10.74 5.77 3.83
CA PRO A 115 10.33 4.38 3.97
C PRO A 115 10.02 3.73 2.61
N VAL A 116 10.55 2.53 2.39
CA VAL A 116 10.41 1.79 1.13
C VAL A 116 9.84 0.40 1.39
N VAL A 117 8.77 0.05 0.69
CA VAL A 117 8.26 -1.32 0.64
C VAL A 117 9.08 -2.12 -0.35
N ARG A 118 9.55 -3.29 0.09
CA ARG A 118 10.26 -4.27 -0.74
C ARG A 118 9.47 -5.57 -0.76
N ASP A 119 9.09 -6.02 -1.94
CA ASP A 119 8.33 -7.27 -2.08
C ASP A 119 9.26 -8.46 -1.84
N ALA A 120 8.85 -9.39 -0.99
CA ALA A 120 9.65 -10.58 -0.67
C ALA A 120 9.67 -11.62 -1.80
N GLY A 121 8.92 -11.41 -2.89
CA GLY A 121 8.99 -12.21 -4.12
C GLY A 121 8.32 -13.58 -4.04
N PHE A 122 7.30 -13.73 -3.21
CA PHE A 122 6.47 -14.95 -3.15
C PHE A 122 5.33 -14.96 -4.18
N THR A 123 5.37 -14.05 -5.16
CA THR A 123 4.35 -13.85 -6.21
C THR A 123 5.04 -13.34 -7.49
N GLU A 124 4.33 -12.64 -8.37
CA GLU A 124 4.72 -12.24 -9.73
C GLU A 124 5.92 -11.26 -9.86
N ILE A 125 6.54 -10.83 -8.75
CA ILE A 125 7.62 -9.82 -8.74
C ILE A 125 8.93 -10.45 -8.26
N ALA A 126 10.05 -10.07 -8.88
CA ALA A 126 11.38 -10.50 -8.44
C ALA A 126 11.61 -10.16 -6.95
N PRO A 127 12.09 -11.11 -6.12
CA PRO A 127 12.39 -10.85 -4.72
C PRO A 127 13.30 -9.63 -4.52
N GLY A 128 12.94 -8.74 -3.60
CA GLY A 128 13.72 -7.57 -3.22
C GLY A 128 13.43 -6.29 -4.03
N SER A 129 12.55 -6.35 -5.04
CA SER A 129 12.12 -5.18 -5.79
C SER A 129 11.44 -4.15 -4.90
N CYS A 130 11.84 -2.89 -5.02
CA CYS A 130 11.14 -1.76 -4.43
C CYS A 130 9.81 -1.57 -5.16
N THR A 131 8.70 -1.57 -4.41
CA THR A 131 7.34 -1.45 -4.97
C THR A 131 6.71 -0.11 -4.65
N VAL A 132 6.91 0.40 -3.43
CA VAL A 132 6.34 1.67 -2.96
C VAL A 132 7.35 2.47 -2.15
N VAL A 133 7.44 3.77 -2.38
CA VAL A 133 8.12 4.72 -1.47
C VAL A 133 7.06 5.62 -0.82
N ALA A 134 7.10 5.72 0.51
CA ALA A 134 6.18 6.55 1.26
C ALA A 134 6.75 7.96 1.50
N ASP A 135 6.29 8.91 0.69
CA ASP A 135 6.70 10.31 0.71
C ASP A 135 5.76 11.13 1.60
N HIS A 136 5.97 11.01 2.92
CA HIS A 136 5.25 11.81 3.90
C HIS A 136 6.05 13.09 4.22
N PRO A 137 5.48 14.30 4.14
CA PRO A 137 6.21 15.56 4.36
C PRO A 137 6.95 15.61 5.70
N ALA A 138 6.33 15.13 6.78
CA ALA A 138 6.95 15.06 8.10
C ALA A 138 8.15 14.08 8.21
N LEU A 139 8.40 13.23 7.21
CA LEU A 139 9.55 12.31 7.14
C LEU A 139 10.69 12.87 6.28
N ARG A 140 10.44 13.93 5.50
CA ARG A 140 11.49 14.61 4.75
C ARG A 140 12.37 15.37 5.74
N ARG A 141 13.63 14.97 5.84
CA ARG A 141 14.62 15.72 6.62
C ARG A 141 14.90 17.06 5.92
N PRO A 142 15.05 18.15 6.68
CA PRO A 142 15.45 19.45 6.14
C PRO A 142 16.86 19.41 5.52
#